data_AF-A0A9E3L6E9-F1
#
_entry.id   AF-A0A9E3L6E9-F1
#
_cell.length_a   1.000
_cell.length_b   1.000
_cell.length_c   1.000
_cell.angle_alpha   90.00
_cell.angle_beta   90.00
_cell.angle_gamma   90.00
#
_symmetry.space_group_name_H-M   'P 1'
#
loop_
_entity.id
_entity.type
_entity.pdbx_description
1 polymer ?
#
loop_
_entity_poly.entity_id
_entity_poly.type
_entity_poly.pdbx_seq_one_letter_code
_entity_poly.pdbx_strand_id
1 'polypeptide(L)' 'MREVIEQAFKSYELTDAMDAAQVAVSRERVARYIDSLISAGQRDPLRLAEYARAYLKEIHEGPDPRFTGW' A
#
# COMPACT_ATOMS: atom_id res chain seq x y z
N MET A 1 -0.81 5.57 -11.51
CA MET A 1 -0.36 5.63 -10.10
C MET A 1 -1.53 5.84 -9.13
N ARG A 2 -2.34 6.89 -9.30
CA ARG A 2 -3.52 7.13 -8.44
C ARG A 2 -4.49 5.93 -8.42
N GLU A 3 -4.74 5.36 -9.58
CA GLU A 3 -5.57 4.16 -9.76
C GLU A 3 -5.04 2.93 -9.01
N VAL A 4 -3.71 2.74 -8.96
CA VAL A 4 -3.08 1.63 -8.23
C VAL A 4 -3.31 1.78 -6.73
N ILE A 5 -3.20 3.02 -6.22
CA ILE A 5 -3.43 3.34 -4.82
C ILE A 5 -4.92 3.15 -4.49
N GLU A 6 -5.82 3.67 -5.33
CA GLU A 6 -7.26 3.51 -5.14
C GLU A 6 -7.70 2.05 -5.21
N GLN A 7 -7.11 1.25 -6.11
CA GLN A 7 -7.37 -0.19 -6.21
C GLN A 7 -6.84 -0.94 -4.98
N ALA A 8 -5.66 -0.56 -4.47
CA ALA A 8 -5.12 -1.13 -3.24
C ALA A 8 -6.01 -0.83 -2.04
N PHE A 9 -6.46 0.41 -1.88
CA PHE A 9 -7.41 0.81 -0.83
C PHE A 9 -8.79 0.16 -0.99
N LYS A 10 -9.31 0.05 -2.21
CA LYS A 10 -10.59 -0.62 -2.48
C LYS A 10 -10.54 -2.12 -2.19
N SER A 11 -9.37 -2.75 -2.40
CA SER A 11 -9.14 -4.16 -2.05
C SER A 11 -8.80 -4.35 -0.56
N TYR A 12 -8.51 -3.26 0.14
CA TYR A 12 -8.21 -3.24 1.56
C TYR A 12 -9.51 -2.85 2.29
N GLU A 13 -10.39 -3.84 2.49
CA GLU A 13 -11.74 -3.72 3.08
C GLU A 13 -11.78 -3.17 4.54
N LEU A 14 -10.68 -2.60 5.04
CA LEU A 14 -10.55 -2.01 6.38
C LEU A 14 -10.91 -0.51 6.43
N THR A 15 -11.32 0.10 5.31
CA THR A 15 -11.76 1.51 5.27
C THR A 15 -12.91 1.82 6.22
N ASP A 16 -13.73 0.84 6.61
CA ASP A 16 -14.85 1.06 7.54
C ASP A 16 -14.39 1.35 8.98
N ALA A 17 -13.16 0.96 9.33
CA ALA A 17 -12.57 1.19 10.66
C ALA A 17 -11.51 2.30 10.69
N MET A 18 -11.17 2.91 9.54
CA MET A 18 -10.12 3.93 9.45
C MET A 18 -10.68 5.35 9.40
N ASP A 19 -10.22 6.21 10.31
CA ASP A 19 -10.47 7.65 10.23
C ASP A 19 -9.97 8.25 8.91
N ALA A 20 -10.67 9.27 8.40
CA ALA A 20 -10.29 9.98 7.16
C ALA A 20 -8.85 10.55 7.22
N ALA A 21 -8.38 10.94 8.40
CA ALA A 21 -7.01 11.37 8.64
C ALA A 21 -6.00 10.22 8.47
N GLN A 22 -6.32 9.03 8.98
CA GLN A 22 -5.50 7.82 8.81
C GLN A 22 -5.46 7.36 7.35
N VAL A 23 -6.58 7.49 6.63
CA VAL A 23 -6.63 7.23 5.18
C VAL A 23 -5.71 8.19 4.43
N ALA A 24 -5.76 9.49 4.71
CA ALA A 24 -4.91 10.47 4.04
C ALA A 24 -3.41 10.22 4.28
N VAL A 25 -3.02 9.96 5.53
CA VAL A 25 -1.63 9.63 5.89
C VAL A 25 -1.18 8.32 5.25
N SER A 26 -2.00 7.28 5.29
CA SER A 26 -1.71 5.98 4.67
C SER A 26 -1.56 6.12 3.15
N ARG A 27 -2.42 6.92 2.51
CA ARG A 27 -2.37 7.18 1.07
C ARG A 27 -1.07 7.85 0.67
N GLU A 28 -0.60 8.83 1.44
CA GLU A 28 0.67 9.50 1.18
C GLU A 28 1.86 8.56 1.35
N ARG A 29 1.86 7.71 2.38
CA ARG A 29 2.91 6.70 2.59
C ARG A 29 2.97 5.68 1.45
N VAL A 30 1.81 5.14 1.04
CA VAL A 30 1.72 4.22 -0.10
C VAL A 30 2.21 4.88 -1.38
N ALA A 31 1.87 6.15 -1.61
CA ALA A 31 2.35 6.88 -2.78
C ALA A 31 3.89 6.95 -2.83
N ARG A 32 4.53 7.32 -1.72
CA ARG A 32 6.01 7.35 -1.61
C ARG A 32 6.63 5.97 -1.80
N TYR A 33 5.98 4.93 -1.29
CA TYR A 33 6.45 3.54 -1.42
C TYR A 33 6.38 3.05 -2.88
N ILE A 34 5.27 3.29 -3.57
CA ILE A 34 5.11 2.98 -5.00
C ILE A 34 6.12 3.78 -5.84
N ASP A 35 6.35 5.05 -5.52
CA ASP A 35 7.32 5.89 -6.22
C ASP A 35 8.77 5.34 -6.07
N SER A 36 9.13 4.85 -4.89
CA SER A 36 10.40 4.16 -4.66
C SER A 36 10.49 2.86 -5.46
N LEU A 37 9.42 2.07 -5.54
CA LEU A 37 9.38 0.84 -6.35
C LEU A 37 9.55 1.15 -7.85
N ILE A 38 8.90 2.19 -8.34
CA ILE A 38 9.03 2.63 -9.74
C ILE A 38 10.45 3.12 -10.02
N SER A 39 11.04 3.87 -9.09
CA SER A 39 12.44 4.31 -9.17
C SER A 39 13.41 3.12 -9.17
N ALA A 40 13.08 2.03 -8.47
CA ALA A 40 13.81 0.77 -8.49
C ALA A 40 13.58 -0.08 -9.76
N GLY A 41 12.76 0.40 -10.71
CA GLY A 41 12.48 -0.27 -11.98
C GLY A 41 11.21 -1.12 -12.00
N GLN A 42 10.47 -1.20 -10.89
CA GLN A 42 9.20 -1.93 -10.83
C GLN A 42 8.09 -1.10 -11.48
N ARG A 43 7.74 -1.44 -12.72
CA ARG A 43 6.71 -0.73 -13.51
C ARG A 43 5.42 -1.52 -13.73
N ASP A 44 5.40 -2.78 -13.29
CA ASP A 44 4.23 -3.63 -13.47
C ASP A 44 3.08 -3.18 -12.54
N PRO A 45 1.93 -2.76 -13.09
CA PRO A 45 0.84 -2.17 -12.31
C PRO A 45 0.16 -3.18 -11.38
N LEU A 46 0.17 -4.47 -11.73
CA LEU A 46 -0.39 -5.53 -10.90
C LEU A 46 0.48 -5.73 -9.66
N ARG A 47 1.80 -5.88 -9.85
CA ARG A 47 2.75 -5.97 -8.73
C ARG A 47 2.75 -4.74 -7.85
N LEU A 48 2.66 -3.54 -8.43
CA LEU A 48 2.58 -2.31 -7.64
C LEU A 48 1.32 -2.27 -6.76
N ALA A 49 0.19 -2.79 -7.24
CA ALA A 49 -1.04 -2.91 -6.44
C ALA A 49 -0.88 -3.95 -5.31
N GLU A 50 -0.25 -5.09 -5.58
CA GLU A 50 0.05 -6.11 -4.57
C GLU A 50 0.98 -5.59 -3.48
N TYR A 51 2.07 -4.91 -3.87
CA TYR A 51 3.00 -4.30 -2.92
C TYR A 51 2.35 -3.19 -2.11
N ALA A 52 1.53 -2.34 -2.73
CA ALA A 52 0.77 -1.30 -2.03
C ALA A 52 -0.18 -1.90 -0.98
N ARG A 53 -0.86 -3.01 -1.31
CA ARG A 53 -1.73 -3.73 -0.39
C ARG A 53 -0.95 -4.37 0.75
N ALA A 54 0.17 -5.03 0.46
CA ALA A 54 1.03 -5.64 1.48
C ALA A 54 1.57 -4.58 2.45
N TYR A 55 2.00 -3.44 1.92
CA TYR A 55 2.48 -2.31 2.72
C TYR A 55 1.39 -1.68 3.59
N LEU A 56 0.16 -1.54 3.06
CA LEU A 56 -0.99 -1.14 3.87
C LEU A 56 -1.22 -2.12 5.02
N LYS A 57 -1.18 -3.43 4.73
CA LYS A 57 -1.35 -4.45 5.75
C LYS A 57 -0.29 -4.37 6.85
N GLU A 58 0.96 -4.18 6.47
CA GLU A 58 2.08 -4.02 7.40
C GLU A 58 1.95 -2.79 8.31
N ILE A 59 1.46 -1.67 7.78
CA ILE A 59 1.25 -0.44 8.56
C ILE A 59 0.11 -0.62 9.60
N HIS A 60 -0.94 -1.37 9.26
CA HIS A 60 -2.18 -1.44 10.05
C HIS A 60 -2.26 -2.65 10.98
N GLU A 61 -1.85 -3.84 10.53
CA GLU A 61 -1.84 -5.08 11.33
C GLU A 61 -0.46 -5.37 11.97
N GLY A 62 0.57 -4.59 11.64
CA GLY A 62 1.97 -4.91 11.94
C GLY A 62 2.59 -5.80 10.86
N PRO A 63 3.91 -6.05 10.91
CA PRO A 63 4.65 -6.76 9.87
C PRO A 63 4.01 -8.12 9.59
N ASP A 64 3.59 -8.31 8.33
CA ASP A 64 3.05 -9.58 7.90
C ASP A 64 4.21 -10.60 7.97
N PRO A 65 4.11 -11.67 8.79
CA PRO A 65 5.22 -12.60 9.01
C PRO A 65 5.63 -13.37 7.74
N ARG A 66 4.90 -13.22 6.62
CA ARG A 66 5.28 -13.72 5.30
C ARG A 66 6.27 -12.81 4.56
N PHE A 67 6.33 -11.53 4.94
CA PHE A 67 7.20 -10.51 4.36
C PHE A 67 8.30 -10.03 5.34
N THR A 68 8.40 -10.63 6.53
CA THR A 68 9.59 -10.51 7.38
C THR A 68 10.76 -11.29 6.78
N GLY A 69 11.37 -10.69 5.76
CA GLY A 69 12.65 -11.12 5.20
C GLY A 69 13.80 -10.39 5.89
N TRP A 70 14.73 -11.17 6.41
CA TRP A 70 16.01 -10.78 7.02
C TRP A 70 16.96 -10.10 6.03
#